data_AF-A0AAE3ZWX3-F1
#
_entry.id   AF-A0AAE3ZWX3-F1
#
_cell.length_a   1.000
_cell.length_b   1.000
_cell.length_c   1.000
_cell.angle_alpha   90.00
_cell.angle_beta   90.00
_cell.angle_gamma   90.00
#
_symmetry.space_group_name_H-M   'P 1'
#
loop_
_entity.id
_entity.type
_entity.pdbx_description
1 polymer ?
#
loop_
_entity_poly.entity_id
_entity_poly.type
_entity_poly.pdbx_seq_one_letter_code
_entity_poly.pdbx_strand_id
1 'polypeptide(L)'
;MTDPRLRASDADRQRVVADLERHTAAGRLSLDEFTTRVDAVLAARTHGDLGHLTSDLPAEAEPSADARHLLIAFALATVVVALLAVIISVYR
;
A
#
# COMPACT_ATOMS: atom_id res chain seq x y z
N MET A 1 8.83 16.00 0.61
CA MET A 1 8.81 16.15 2.08
C MET A 1 7.49 16.81 2.44
N THR A 2 6.51 16.02 2.87
CA THR A 2 5.17 16.53 3.23
C THR A 2 5.30 17.41 4.46
N ASP A 3 4.67 18.59 4.47
CA ASP A 3 4.72 19.49 5.63
C ASP A 3 4.09 18.79 6.85
N PRO A 4 4.83 18.64 7.97
CA PRO A 4 4.35 17.94 9.17
C PRO A 4 3.05 18.51 9.76
N ARG A 5 2.75 19.79 9.51
CA ARG A 5 1.54 20.45 10.03
C ARG A 5 0.32 20.21 9.17
N LEU A 6 0.48 19.64 7.97
CA LEU A 6 -0.64 19.31 7.10
C LEU A 6 -1.48 18.19 7.73
N ARG A 7 -2.79 18.30 7.53
CA ARG A 7 -3.75 17.32 8.02
C ARG A 7 -3.60 16.02 7.23
N ALA A 8 -3.44 14.90 7.93
CA ALA A 8 -3.37 13.58 7.32
C ALA A 8 -4.75 13.17 6.81
N SER A 9 -4.80 12.71 5.56
CA SER A 9 -6.00 12.11 4.97
C SER A 9 -6.23 10.70 5.53
N ASP A 10 -7.42 10.14 5.31
CA ASP A 10 -7.67 8.72 5.62
C ASP A 10 -6.73 7.80 4.84
N ALA A 11 -6.40 8.14 3.59
CA ALA A 11 -5.47 7.38 2.78
C ALA A 11 -4.06 7.37 3.37
N ASP A 12 -3.62 8.48 3.97
CA ASP A 12 -2.32 8.55 4.66
C ASP A 12 -2.32 7.69 5.92
N ARG A 13 -3.40 7.71 6.70
CA ARG A 13 -3.55 6.82 7.86
C ARG A 13 -3.52 5.35 7.44
N GLN A 14 -4.29 4.99 6.41
CA GLN A 14 -4.34 3.61 5.91
C GLN A 14 -3.00 3.12 5.38
N ARG A 15 -2.24 3.99 4.71
CA ARG A 15 -0.87 3.70 4.28
C ARG A 15 0.01 3.32 5.47
N VAL A 16 0.00 4.13 6.52
CA VAL A 16 0.79 3.85 7.73
C VAL A 16 0.33 2.57 8.42
N VAL A 17 -0.98 2.27 8.47
CA VAL A 17 -1.47 0.97 8.98
C VAL A 17 -0.89 -0.19 8.17
N ALA A 18 -0.90 -0.10 6.84
CA ALA A 18 -0.32 -1.13 5.99
C ALA A 18 1.19 -1.31 6.21
N ASP A 19 1.93 -0.22 6.49
CA ASP A 19 3.34 -0.30 6.84
C ASP A 19 3.55 -1.03 8.17
N LEU A 20 2.74 -0.70 9.20
CA LEU A 20 2.75 -1.38 10.49
C LEU A 20 2.41 -2.88 10.36
N GLU A 21 1.49 -3.26 9.47
CA GLU A 21 1.19 -4.66 9.16
C GLU A 21 2.42 -5.37 8.59
N ARG A 22 3.14 -4.74 7.64
CA ARG A 22 4.37 -5.31 7.07
C ARG A 22 5.47 -5.48 8.12
N HIS A 23 5.63 -4.52 9.02
CA HIS A 23 6.59 -4.61 10.12
C HIS A 23 6.23 -5.72 11.12
N THR A 24 4.95 -5.90 11.42
CA THR A 24 4.45 -7.00 12.27
C THR A 24 4.72 -8.35 11.60
N ALA A 25 4.40 -8.48 10.31
CA ALA A 25 4.68 -9.70 9.54
C ALA A 25 6.17 -10.02 9.46
N ALA A 26 7.04 -8.99 9.45
CA ALA A 26 8.48 -9.13 9.51
C ALA A 26 9.04 -9.40 10.92
N GLY A 27 8.18 -9.48 11.95
CA GLY A 27 8.55 -9.73 13.34
C GLY A 27 9.24 -8.55 14.04
N ARG A 28 9.17 -7.34 13.47
CA ARG A 28 9.75 -6.11 14.05
C ARG A 28 8.83 -5.47 15.09
N LEU A 29 7.53 -5.71 14.98
CA LEU A 29 6.52 -5.32 15.94
C LEU A 29 5.84 -6.56 16.49
N SER A 30 5.59 -6.58 17.79
CA SER A 30 4.67 -7.53 18.38
C SER A 30 3.21 -7.15 18.03
N LEU A 31 2.29 -8.11 18.18
CA LEU A 31 0.87 -7.87 17.90
C LEU A 31 0.26 -6.80 18.82
N ASP A 32 0.70 -6.73 20.08
CA ASP A 32 0.25 -5.74 21.06
C ASP A 32 0.71 -4.31 20.72
N GLU A 33 1.97 -4.18 20.30
CA GLU A 33 2.50 -2.91 19.78
C GLU A 33 1.79 -2.50 18.50
N PHE A 34 1.52 -3.45 17.61
CA PHE A 34 0.76 -3.20 16.38
C PHE A 34 -0.62 -2.63 16.70
N THR A 35 -1.41 -3.28 17.56
CA THR A 35 -2.76 -2.80 17.91
C THR A 35 -2.71 -1.42 18.54
N THR A 36 -1.78 -1.19 19.46
CA THR A 36 -1.60 0.10 20.14
C THR A 36 -1.25 1.21 19.15
N ARG A 37 -0.35 0.93 18.20
CA ARG A 37 0.04 1.92 17.19
C ARG A 37 -1.05 2.17 16.16
N VAL A 38 -1.82 1.17 15.76
CA VAL A 38 -2.96 1.34 14.85
C VAL A 38 -3.99 2.29 15.45
N ASP A 39 -4.33 2.12 16.74
CA ASP A 39 -5.26 3.04 17.42
C ASP A 39 -4.72 4.47 17.42
N ALA A 40 -3.43 4.66 17.67
CA ALA A 40 -2.78 5.97 17.60
C ALA A 40 -2.76 6.55 16.19
N VAL A 41 -2.53 5.73 15.15
CA VAL A 41 -2.58 6.13 13.74
C VAL A 41 -3.99 6.59 13.36
N LEU A 42 -5.03 5.88 13.81
CA LEU A 42 -6.42 6.25 13.52
C LEU A 42 -6.82 7.56 14.22
N ALA A 43 -6.23 7.88 15.36
CA ALA A 43 -6.42 9.15 16.06
C ALA A 43 -5.57 10.31 15.52
N ALA A 44 -4.50 10.02 14.77
CA ALA A 44 -3.54 11.00 14.27
C ALA A 44 -4.20 12.01 13.30
N ARG A 45 -3.90 13.29 13.50
CA ARG A 45 -4.52 14.38 12.72
C ARG A 45 -3.57 14.95 11.67
N THR A 46 -2.27 14.86 11.89
CA THR A 46 -1.26 15.47 11.03
C THR A 46 -0.25 14.47 10.49
N HIS A 47 0.45 14.84 9.43
CA HIS A 47 1.55 14.03 8.91
C HIS A 47 2.72 13.92 9.91
N GLY A 48 2.92 14.93 10.76
CA GLY A 48 3.90 14.88 11.84
C GLY A 48 3.58 13.81 12.88
N ASP A 49 2.30 13.71 13.28
CA ASP A 49 1.83 12.68 14.21
C ASP A 49 2.10 11.28 13.64
N LEU A 50 1.77 11.08 12.36
CA LEU A 50 2.02 9.82 11.66
C LEU A 50 3.50 9.47 11.58
N GLY A 51 4.35 10.45 11.24
CA GLY A 51 5.80 10.24 11.17
C GLY A 51 6.44 9.90 12.52
N HIS A 52 5.89 10.42 13.62
CA HIS A 52 6.38 10.07 14.96
C HIS A 52 6.11 8.59 15.31
N LEU A 53 4.95 8.07 14.92
CA LEU A 53 4.52 6.69 15.21
C LEU A 53 5.33 5.61 14.46
N THR A 54 6.05 5.99 13.40
CA THR A 54 6.91 5.10 12.60
C THR A 54 8.39 5.48 12.66
N SER A 55 8.76 6.46 13.47
CA SER A 55 10.12 7.03 13.49
C SER A 55 11.22 6.03 13.89
N ASP A 56 10.87 5.00 14.64
CA ASP A 56 11.74 3.92 15.09
C ASP A 56 11.77 2.71 14.14
N LEU A 57 10.96 2.75 13.08
CA LEU A 57 10.84 1.67 12.11
C LEU A 57 11.62 2.00 10.83
N PRO A 58 12.22 0.99 10.16
CA PRO A 58 12.86 1.22 8.88
C PRO A 58 11.82 1.67 7.85
N ALA A 59 12.21 2.57 6.94
CA ALA A 59 11.31 3.03 5.89
C ALA A 59 10.89 1.85 5.00
N GLU A 60 9.62 1.48 5.07
CA GLU A 60 9.06 0.44 4.23
C GLU A 60 8.79 1.07 2.85
N ALA A 61 9.42 0.56 1.80
CA ALA A 61 9.18 1.09 0.46
C ALA A 61 7.70 0.90 0.11
N GLU A 62 6.99 2.00 -0.17
CA GLU A 62 5.65 1.96 -0.74
C GLU A 62 5.66 0.98 -1.93
N PRO A 63 4.83 -0.08 -1.95
CA PRO A 63 4.61 -0.81 -3.18
C PRO A 63 3.93 0.18 -4.12
N SER A 64 4.74 0.77 -5.01
CA SER A 64 4.29 1.77 -5.97
C SER A 64 3.01 1.27 -6.66
N ALA A 65 2.08 2.17 -6.90
CA ALA A 65 0.87 1.93 -7.69
C ALA A 65 1.15 1.22 -9.04
N ASP A 66 2.41 1.24 -9.48
CA ASP A 66 2.97 0.43 -10.57
C ASP A 66 2.61 -1.06 -10.49
N ALA A 67 2.68 -1.71 -9.32
CA ALA A 67 2.40 -3.15 -9.24
C ALA A 67 0.95 -3.47 -9.65
N ARG A 68 -0.01 -2.64 -9.24
CA ARG A 68 -1.42 -2.77 -9.64
C ARG A 68 -1.60 -2.46 -11.13
N HIS A 69 -0.87 -1.49 -11.66
CA HIS A 69 -0.89 -1.15 -13.07
C HIS A 69 -0.33 -2.28 -13.95
N LEU A 70 0.73 -2.95 -13.49
CA LEU A 70 1.32 -4.11 -14.15
C LEU A 70 0.37 -5.32 -14.16
N LEU A 71 -0.33 -5.58 -13.05
CA LEU A 71 -1.35 -6.64 -13.00
C LEU A 71 -2.51 -6.38 -13.98
N ILE A 72 -2.99 -5.13 -14.06
CA ILE A 72 -4.04 -4.73 -15.00
C ILE A 72 -3.54 -4.83 -16.45
N ALA A 73 -2.30 -4.38 -16.73
CA ALA A 73 -1.69 -4.48 -18.04
C ALA A 73 -1.53 -5.95 -18.48
N PHE A 74 -1.11 -6.83 -17.56
CA PHE A 74 -0.99 -8.26 -17.83
C PHE A 74 -2.35 -8.89 -18.14
N ALA A 75 -3.37 -8.62 -17.32
CA ALA A 75 -4.73 -9.10 -17.55
C ALA A 75 -5.30 -8.65 -18.89
N LEU A 76 -5.08 -7.40 -19.29
CA LEU A 76 -5.47 -6.89 -20.60
C LEU A 76 -4.73 -7.60 -21.73
N ALA A 77 -3.42 -7.79 -21.60
CA ALA A 77 -2.64 -8.50 -22.61
C ALA A 77 -3.13 -9.94 -22.81
N THR A 78 -3.45 -10.68 -21.75
CA THR A 78 -4.02 -12.04 -21.87
C THR A 78 -5.37 -12.04 -22.58
N VAL A 79 -6.24 -11.08 -22.27
CA VAL A 79 -7.55 -10.95 -22.94
C VAL A 79 -7.37 -10.64 -24.42
N VAL A 80 -6.48 -9.72 -24.78
CA VAL A 80 -6.18 -9.38 -26.18
C VAL A 80 -5.65 -10.59 -26.94
N VAL A 81 -4.69 -11.33 -26.37
CA VAL A 81 -4.14 -12.55 -26.98
C VAL A 81 -5.22 -13.61 -27.20
N ALA A 82 -6.10 -13.82 -26.20
CA ALA A 82 -7.21 -14.77 -26.32
C ALA A 82 -8.19 -14.38 -27.43
N LEU A 83 -8.54 -13.09 -27.53
CA LEU A 83 -9.41 -12.58 -28.60
C LEU A 83 -8.78 -12.77 -29.98
N LEU A 84 -7.49 -12.46 -30.13
CA LEU A 84 -6.77 -12.69 -31.39
C LEU A 84 -6.75 -14.16 -31.79
N ALA A 85 -6.52 -15.07 -30.83
CA ALA A 85 -6.54 -16.51 -31.09
C ALA A 85 -7.92 -17.00 -31.57
N VAL A 86 -9.01 -16.50 -30.97
CA VAL A 86 -10.38 -16.80 -31.40
C VAL A 86 -10.65 -16.27 -32.81
N ILE A 87 -10.28 -15.02 -33.09
CA ILE A 87 -10.41 -14.40 -34.41
C ILE A 87 -9.68 -15.23 -35.47
N ILE A 88 -8.41 -15.57 -35.23
CA ILE A 88 -7.60 -16.38 -36.16
C ILE A 88 -8.25 -17.75 -36.40
N SER A 89 -8.84 -18.37 -35.37
CA SER A 89 -9.54 -19.67 -35.50
C SER A 89 -10.80 -19.62 -36.36
N VAL A 90 -11.44 -18.45 -36.50
CA VAL A 90 -12.68 -18.28 -37.29
C VAL A 90 -12.37 -18.01 -38.77
N TYR A 91 -11.26 -17.34 -39.06
CA TYR A 91 -10.85 -16.98 -40.42
C TYR A 91 -9.96 -18.03 -41.10
N ARG A 92 -9.66 -19.14 -40.42
CA ARG A 92 -8.87 -20.25 -40.94
C ARG A 92 -9.76 -21.35 -41.50
#